data_AF-A0A7K8UL28-F1
#
_entry.id   AF-A0A7K8UL28-F1
#
_cell.length_a   1.000
_cell.length_b   1.000
_cell.length_c   1.000
_cell.angle_alpha   90.00
_cell.angle_beta   90.00
_cell.angle_gamma   90.00
#
_symmetry.space_group_name_H-M   'P 1'
#
loop_
_entity.id
_entity.type
_entity.pdbx_description
1 polymer ?
#
loop_
_entity_poly.entity_id
_entity_poly.type
_entity_poly.pdbx_seq_one_letter_code
_entity_poly.pdbx_strand_id
1 'polypeptide(L)'
;EIGTWESPEVSGVQPLPRTFHTSSAAIGDCLYVFGGGDKGAEPVTDQRLHVFDTATLTWSQPDTHGDPPSPRHGHVVVAVGTKLFIHGGLAGDIFYNDLFCIDINDMRWVKIPATGDVPGGRASHSSAVFKDHLYIFGGIGPDGTLDTTYKYHIEKQQWTLLHFNSPLPAGRLDHAMCVIPWRAGRSGAVTWEDEAGKESTMSAGDKAGALQNSQDEGCAEDTVVHLLLIFGGMDTQGEIYRDCVVSLIE
;
A
#
# COMPACT_ATOMS: atom_id res chain seq x y z
N GLU A 1 -6.67 3.82 -25.48
CA GLU A 1 -6.20 5.18 -25.14
C GLU A 1 -4.69 5.11 -24.94
N ILE A 2 -3.93 6.07 -25.46
CA ILE A 2 -2.49 6.18 -25.19
C ILE A 2 -2.35 7.32 -24.17
N GLY A 3 -1.87 7.00 -22.96
CA GLY A 3 -1.54 8.02 -21.98
C GLY A 3 -0.26 8.77 -22.37
N THR A 4 -0.18 10.05 -22.02
CA THR A 4 1.03 10.88 -22.19
C THR A 4 1.69 11.12 -20.84
N TRP A 5 3.02 11.22 -20.84
CA TRP A 5 3.78 11.74 -19.71
C TRP A 5 4.03 13.22 -19.95
N GLU A 6 3.72 14.04 -18.95
CA GLU A 6 3.87 15.49 -19.02
C GLU A 6 4.50 16.02 -17.72
N SER A 7 5.31 17.06 -17.87
CA SER A 7 5.87 17.81 -16.74
C SER A 7 5.08 19.11 -16.60
N PRO A 8 4.08 19.19 -15.72
CA PRO A 8 3.30 20.40 -15.55
C PRO A 8 4.18 21.54 -15.06
N GLU A 9 3.92 22.75 -15.55
CA GLU A 9 4.46 23.95 -14.92
C GLU A 9 3.78 24.13 -13.57
N VAL A 10 4.56 24.11 -12.49
CA VAL A 10 4.06 24.22 -11.12
C VAL A 10 4.52 25.53 -10.50
N SER A 11 3.75 26.04 -9.54
CA SER A 11 4.08 27.26 -8.79
C SER A 11 4.18 26.99 -7.28
N GLY A 12 4.59 28.00 -6.50
CA GLY A 12 4.65 27.92 -5.05
C GLY A 12 5.96 27.36 -4.47
N VAL A 13 5.94 26.99 -3.18
CA VAL A 13 7.14 26.57 -2.43
C VAL A 13 7.29 25.06 -2.52
N GLN A 14 8.19 24.60 -3.39
CA GLN A 14 8.39 23.19 -3.67
C GLN A 14 9.24 22.49 -2.60
N PRO A 15 9.04 21.17 -2.38
CA PRO A 15 9.94 20.37 -1.58
C PRO A 15 11.36 20.32 -2.16
N LEU A 16 12.36 20.26 -1.27
CA LEU A 16 13.71 19.88 -1.68
C LEU A 16 13.72 18.49 -2.35
N PRO A 17 14.68 18.22 -3.27
CA PRO A 17 14.89 16.89 -3.85
C PRO A 17 14.98 15.83 -2.75
N ARG A 18 14.34 14.67 -2.97
CA ARG A 18 14.25 13.62 -1.98
C ARG A 18 14.17 12.21 -2.58
N THR A 19 14.58 11.21 -1.80
CA THR A 19 14.57 9.77 -2.10
C THR A 19 13.91 8.95 -0.99
N PHE A 20 13.98 7.62 -1.07
CA PHE A 20 13.34 6.62 -0.20
C PHE A 20 11.82 6.79 -0.12
N HIS A 21 11.17 6.24 -1.13
CA HIS A 21 9.74 6.38 -1.43
C HIS A 21 8.83 5.74 -0.36
N THR A 22 7.55 6.09 -0.44
CA THR A 22 6.48 6.00 0.60
C THR A 22 6.35 7.22 1.54
N SER A 23 7.02 8.33 1.22
CA SER A 23 6.93 9.61 1.95
C SER A 23 5.73 10.49 1.60
N SER A 24 4.75 9.98 0.83
CA SER A 24 3.62 10.75 0.36
C SER A 24 2.30 9.97 0.34
N ALA A 25 1.19 10.70 0.47
CA ALA A 25 -0.16 10.17 0.30
C ALA A 25 -1.08 11.25 -0.29
N ALA A 26 -2.16 10.83 -0.93
CA ALA A 26 -3.15 11.74 -1.50
C ALA A 26 -4.41 11.78 -0.63
N ILE A 27 -4.96 12.97 -0.42
CA ILE A 27 -6.31 13.18 0.14
C ILE A 27 -7.04 14.14 -0.77
N GLY A 28 -8.13 13.68 -1.40
CA GLY A 28 -8.83 14.43 -2.44
C GLY A 28 -7.91 14.76 -3.61
N ASP A 29 -7.94 16.03 -4.04
CA ASP A 29 -7.12 16.55 -5.14
C ASP A 29 -5.72 17.02 -4.69
N CYS A 30 -5.32 16.69 -3.46
CA CYS A 30 -4.06 17.14 -2.88
C CYS A 30 -3.11 15.97 -2.61
N LEU A 31 -1.85 16.13 -3.03
CA LEU A 31 -0.74 15.26 -2.64
C LEU A 31 -0.01 15.87 -1.45
N TYR A 32 0.18 15.07 -0.41
CA TYR A 32 0.90 15.45 0.81
C TYR A 32 2.24 14.73 0.86
N VAL A 33 3.31 15.46 1.18
CA VAL A 33 4.67 14.91 1.24
C VAL A 33 5.34 15.33 2.55
N PHE A 34 5.89 14.36 3.28
CA PHE A 34 6.59 14.59 4.55
C PHE A 34 7.84 13.72 4.66
N GLY A 35 8.97 14.33 5.04
CA GLY A 35 10.26 13.63 5.18
C GLY A 35 10.80 13.07 3.86
N GLY A 36 11.61 12.02 3.96
CA GLY A 36 12.30 11.39 2.83
C GLY A 36 13.82 11.48 3.02
N GLY A 37 14.57 10.82 2.14
CA GLY A 37 16.04 10.89 2.15
C GLY A 37 16.58 12.03 1.31
N ASP A 38 17.76 12.54 1.67
CA ASP A 38 18.62 13.35 0.80
C ASP A 38 19.68 12.43 0.15
N LYS A 39 20.96 12.83 0.14
CA LYS A 39 22.06 12.03 -0.40
C LYS A 39 22.50 10.96 0.59
N GLY A 40 22.63 9.72 0.12
CA GLY A 40 23.08 8.61 0.94
C GLY A 40 21.98 8.13 1.89
N ALA A 41 22.29 7.95 3.17
CA ALA A 41 21.37 7.47 4.21
C ALA A 41 20.84 8.60 5.11
N GLU A 42 21.00 9.86 4.71
CA GLU A 42 20.57 11.00 5.51
C GLU A 42 19.12 11.39 5.17
N PRO A 43 18.28 11.72 6.18
CA PRO A 43 16.99 12.36 5.93
C PRO A 43 17.13 13.76 5.32
N VAL A 44 16.08 14.22 4.64
CA VAL A 44 15.96 15.64 4.29
C VAL A 44 15.93 16.51 5.54
N THR A 45 16.58 17.68 5.47
CA THR A 45 16.64 18.63 6.59
C THR A 45 15.33 19.42 6.76
N ASP A 46 14.49 19.42 5.74
CA ASP A 46 13.20 20.09 5.72
C ASP A 46 12.12 19.23 6.40
N GLN A 47 11.61 19.75 7.52
CA GLN A 47 10.60 19.12 8.37
C GLN A 47 9.18 19.64 8.10
N ARG A 48 8.97 20.44 7.05
CA ARG A 48 7.64 20.94 6.70
C ARG A 48 6.82 19.85 6.01
N LEU A 49 5.51 19.89 6.24
CA LEU A 49 4.54 19.21 5.39
C LEU A 49 4.40 20.01 4.09
N HIS A 50 4.58 19.34 2.95
CA HIS A 50 4.37 19.94 1.64
C HIS A 50 3.06 19.45 1.06
N VAL A 51 2.30 20.36 0.47
CA VAL A 51 1.00 20.05 -0.14
C VAL A 51 1.02 20.53 -1.58
N PHE A 52 0.78 19.62 -2.51
CA PHE A 52 0.56 19.94 -3.91
C PHE A 52 -0.92 19.82 -4.24
N ASP A 53 -1.53 20.94 -4.60
CA ASP A 53 -2.90 21.01 -5.07
C ASP A 53 -2.91 20.76 -6.59
N THR A 54 -3.56 19.67 -7.02
CA THR A 54 -3.62 19.27 -8.43
C THR A 54 -4.59 20.11 -9.26
N ALA A 55 -5.56 20.78 -8.63
CA ALA A 55 -6.48 21.68 -9.32
C ALA A 55 -5.81 23.01 -9.69
N THR A 56 -4.89 23.49 -8.85
CA THR A 56 -4.15 24.74 -9.08
C THR A 56 -2.70 24.55 -9.51
N LEU A 57 -2.22 23.31 -9.57
CA LEU A 57 -0.82 22.94 -9.85
C LEU A 57 0.19 23.72 -8.99
N THR A 58 -0.15 23.89 -7.71
CA THR A 58 0.61 24.76 -6.79
C THR A 58 1.06 24.00 -5.55
N TRP A 59 2.33 24.19 -5.20
CA TRP A 59 2.91 23.71 -3.95
C TRP A 59 2.76 24.74 -2.83
N SER A 60 2.43 24.26 -1.64
CA SER A 60 2.34 25.07 -0.43
C SER A 60 2.96 24.36 0.77
N GLN A 61 3.30 25.17 1.78
CA GLN A 61 3.80 24.72 3.07
C GLN A 61 2.86 25.26 4.16
N PRO A 62 1.72 24.59 4.43
CA PRO A 62 0.83 25.04 5.47
C PRO A 62 1.55 25.07 6.82
N ASP A 63 1.17 26.04 7.65
CA ASP A 63 1.58 26.02 9.04
C ASP A 63 0.94 24.80 9.72
N THR A 64 1.76 24.10 10.50
CA THR A 64 1.32 22.94 11.27
C THR A 64 1.51 23.21 12.75
N HIS A 65 0.74 22.52 13.56
CA HIS A 65 0.72 22.66 15.02
C HIS A 65 1.11 21.35 15.70
N GLY A 66 1.49 21.42 16.98
CA GLY A 66 1.97 20.25 17.71
C GLY A 66 3.40 19.89 17.34
N ASP A 67 3.81 18.68 17.73
CA ASP A 67 5.18 18.19 17.55
C ASP A 67 5.25 17.20 16.38
N PRO A 68 5.88 17.56 15.26
CA PRO A 68 6.02 16.66 14.12
C PRO A 68 7.02 15.53 14.43
N PRO A 69 7.00 14.43 13.64
CA PRO A 69 8.05 13.43 13.69
C PRO A 69 9.43 14.03 13.39
N SER A 70 10.48 13.55 14.07
CA SER A 70 11.87 13.87 13.72
C SER A 70 12.18 13.56 12.25
N PRO A 71 13.14 14.26 11.61
CA PRO A 71 13.62 13.93 10.27
C PRO A 71 13.91 12.44 10.12
N ARG A 72 13.42 11.84 9.04
CA ARG A 72 13.50 10.40 8.76
C ARG A 72 13.28 10.10 7.28
N HIS A 73 13.80 8.95 6.84
CA HIS A 73 13.54 8.38 5.53
C HIS A 73 13.09 6.92 5.64
N GLY A 74 12.53 6.36 4.57
CA GLY A 74 12.05 4.97 4.55
C GLY A 74 10.88 4.70 5.52
N HIS A 75 10.21 5.75 6.00
CA HIS A 75 8.93 5.67 6.69
C HIS A 75 7.80 5.58 5.67
N VAL A 76 6.66 5.06 6.11
CA VAL A 76 5.43 5.09 5.31
C VAL A 76 4.56 6.28 5.68
N VAL A 77 3.85 6.81 4.68
CA VAL A 77 2.77 7.80 4.83
C VAL A 77 1.52 7.23 4.18
N VAL A 78 0.42 7.15 4.92
CA VAL A 78 -0.88 6.69 4.38
C VAL A 78 -2.01 7.63 4.76
N ALA A 79 -2.99 7.75 3.87
CA ALA A 79 -4.19 8.55 4.07
C ALA A 79 -5.36 7.68 4.51
N VAL A 80 -6.08 8.13 5.55
CA VAL A 80 -7.37 7.54 5.98
C VAL A 80 -8.34 8.68 6.30
N GLY A 81 -9.36 8.85 5.46
CA GLY A 81 -10.25 10.01 5.55
C GLY A 81 -9.47 11.32 5.40
N THR A 82 -9.51 12.18 6.40
CA THR A 82 -8.78 13.47 6.44
C THR A 82 -7.43 13.37 7.17
N LYS A 83 -7.02 12.16 7.58
CA LYS A 83 -5.83 11.96 8.41
C LYS A 83 -4.71 11.33 7.60
N LEU A 84 -3.50 11.84 7.81
CA LEU A 84 -2.27 11.22 7.35
C LEU A 84 -1.61 10.51 8.53
N PHE A 85 -1.24 9.25 8.35
CA PHE A 85 -0.52 8.45 9.33
C PHE A 85 0.92 8.22 8.87
N ILE A 86 1.87 8.44 9.75
CA ILE A 86 3.30 8.32 9.50
C ILE A 86 3.83 7.25 10.46
N HIS A 87 4.48 6.21 9.93
CA HIS A 87 5.04 5.15 10.76
C HIS A 87 6.48 4.80 10.37
N GLY A 88 7.30 4.59 11.39
CA GLY A 88 8.66 4.08 11.26
C GLY A 88 9.62 5.09 10.62
N GLY A 89 10.61 4.55 9.91
CA GLY A 89 11.69 5.28 9.25
C GLY A 89 13.03 5.17 9.98
N LEU A 90 14.07 5.72 9.35
CA LEU A 90 15.45 5.72 9.82
C LEU A 90 16.01 7.15 9.84
N ALA A 91 16.83 7.46 10.84
CA ALA A 91 17.74 8.61 10.83
C ALA A 91 19.04 8.26 11.57
N GLY A 92 20.17 8.34 10.87
CA GLY A 92 21.43 7.80 11.38
C GLY A 92 21.28 6.32 11.74
N ASP A 93 21.53 5.98 13.00
CA ASP A 93 21.41 4.60 13.51
C ASP A 93 20.05 4.32 14.20
N ILE A 94 19.12 5.28 14.17
CA ILE A 94 17.84 5.18 14.90
C ILE A 94 16.75 4.69 13.96
N PHE A 95 16.33 3.44 14.16
CA PHE A 95 15.10 2.90 13.58
C PHE A 95 13.90 3.31 14.43
N TYR A 96 13.04 4.14 13.87
CA TYR A 96 11.81 4.57 14.54
C TYR A 96 10.73 3.49 14.46
N ASN A 97 9.88 3.42 15.49
CA ASN A 97 8.66 2.61 15.53
C ASN A 97 7.44 3.43 15.99
N ASP A 98 7.57 4.75 16.04
CA ASP A 98 6.46 5.60 16.45
C ASP A 98 5.45 5.78 15.31
N LEU A 99 4.21 6.02 15.72
CA LEU A 99 3.09 6.34 14.86
C LEU A 99 2.69 7.79 15.12
N PHE A 100 2.65 8.60 14.08
CA PHE A 100 2.12 9.96 14.12
C PHE A 100 0.89 10.08 13.24
N CYS A 101 0.03 11.03 13.59
CA CYS A 101 -1.11 11.42 12.81
C CYS A 101 -1.11 12.94 12.63
N ILE A 102 -1.54 13.42 11.47
CA ILE A 102 -1.95 14.82 11.27
C ILE A 102 -3.30 14.83 10.56
N ASP A 103 -4.25 15.61 11.07
CA ASP A 103 -5.54 15.85 10.42
C ASP A 103 -5.44 17.10 9.55
N ILE A 104 -5.82 17.01 8.27
CA ILE A 104 -5.71 18.15 7.35
C ILE A 104 -6.73 19.25 7.65
N ASN A 105 -7.73 18.98 8.50
CA ASN A 105 -8.71 20.00 8.89
C ASN A 105 -8.15 21.03 9.88
N ASP A 106 -7.22 20.63 10.76
CA ASP A 106 -6.63 21.49 11.79
C ASP A 106 -5.10 21.58 11.73
N MET A 107 -4.48 20.83 10.81
CA MET A 107 -3.03 20.75 10.58
C MET A 107 -2.23 20.46 11.86
N ARG A 108 -2.78 19.66 12.77
CA ARG A 108 -2.15 19.34 14.05
C ARG A 108 -1.53 17.95 14.08
N TRP A 109 -0.23 17.91 14.33
CA TRP A 109 0.51 16.68 14.62
C TRP A 109 0.15 16.13 16.01
N VAL A 110 -0.07 14.82 16.04
CA VAL A 110 -0.30 14.05 17.26
C VAL A 110 0.55 12.80 17.19
N LYS A 111 1.45 12.61 18.17
CA LYS A 111 2.10 11.32 18.40
C LYS A 111 1.07 10.37 19.00
N ILE A 112 0.79 9.29 18.30
CA ILE A 112 -0.21 8.32 18.71
C ILE A 112 0.44 7.31 19.67
N PRO A 113 -0.18 7.03 20.83
CA PRO A 113 0.33 6.03 21.76
C PRO A 113 0.43 4.65 21.09
N ALA A 114 1.59 4.02 21.18
CA ALA A 114 1.77 2.67 20.70
C ALA A 114 1.23 1.68 21.75
N THR A 115 0.14 0.98 21.44
CA THR A 115 -0.45 -0.04 22.31
C THR A 115 -0.66 -1.36 21.56
N GLY A 116 -0.83 -2.46 22.29
CA GLY A 116 -0.96 -3.80 21.72
C GLY A 116 0.40 -4.40 21.31
N ASP A 117 0.42 -5.14 20.21
CA ASP A 117 1.63 -5.76 19.67
C ASP A 117 2.42 -4.72 18.87
N VAL A 118 3.12 -3.84 19.57
CA VAL A 118 3.83 -2.71 18.96
C VAL A 118 4.97 -3.19 18.06
N PRO A 119 5.01 -2.78 16.78
CA PRO A 119 6.12 -3.12 15.89
C PRO A 119 7.48 -2.63 16.44
N GLY A 120 8.53 -3.42 16.24
CA GLY A 120 9.90 -2.93 16.40
C GLY A 120 10.27 -1.84 15.37
N GLY A 121 11.33 -1.10 15.65
CA GLY A 121 11.86 -0.05 14.77
C GLY A 121 12.15 -0.57 13.38
N ARG A 122 11.68 0.13 12.35
CA ARG A 122 11.80 -0.32 10.95
C ARG A 122 11.81 0.81 9.93
N ALA A 123 12.49 0.58 8.82
CA ALA A 123 12.49 1.45 7.64
C ALA A 123 12.33 0.62 6.35
N SER A 124 12.07 1.28 5.22
CA SER A 124 11.85 0.66 3.90
C SER A 124 10.80 -0.47 3.90
N HIS A 125 9.83 -0.36 4.80
CA HIS A 125 8.66 -1.22 4.86
C HIS A 125 7.57 -0.66 3.95
N SER A 126 6.62 -1.49 3.57
CA SER A 126 5.41 -1.02 2.90
C SER A 126 4.21 -1.02 3.82
N SER A 127 3.20 -0.28 3.39
CA SER A 127 1.92 -0.21 4.05
C SER A 127 0.76 -0.23 3.06
N ALA A 128 -0.39 -0.67 3.53
CA ALA A 128 -1.66 -0.49 2.83
C ALA A 128 -2.77 -0.16 3.84
N VAL A 129 -3.83 0.50 3.36
CA VAL A 129 -5.01 0.82 4.18
C VAL A 129 -6.19 0.02 3.67
N PHE A 130 -6.95 -0.54 4.59
CA PHE A 130 -8.25 -1.10 4.30
C PHE A 130 -9.20 -0.85 5.46
N LYS A 131 -10.37 -0.26 5.16
CA LYS A 131 -11.34 0.20 6.16
C LYS A 131 -10.66 1.10 7.21
N ASP A 132 -10.82 0.77 8.49
CA ASP A 132 -10.28 1.43 9.68
C ASP A 132 -8.93 0.84 10.14
N HIS A 133 -8.25 0.11 9.24
CA HIS A 133 -6.99 -0.55 9.53
C HIS A 133 -5.86 -0.10 8.61
N LEU A 134 -4.70 0.14 9.22
CA LEU A 134 -3.42 0.32 8.54
C LEU A 134 -2.64 -0.99 8.67
N TYR A 135 -2.18 -1.53 7.55
CA TYR A 135 -1.34 -2.72 7.47
C TYR A 135 0.10 -2.32 7.16
N ILE A 136 1.07 -2.96 7.80
CA ILE A 136 2.48 -2.86 7.46
C ILE A 136 3.10 -4.24 7.29
N PHE A 137 4.05 -4.37 6.38
CA PHE A 137 4.85 -5.58 6.23
C PHE A 137 6.33 -5.27 6.04
N GLY A 138 7.14 -6.11 6.63
CA GLY A 138 8.58 -6.18 6.40
C GLY A 138 9.33 -4.89 6.70
N GLY A 139 10.26 -4.56 5.80
CA GLY A 139 11.28 -3.53 5.98
C GLY A 139 12.59 -4.09 6.53
N ILE A 140 13.43 -3.18 7.00
CA ILE A 140 14.68 -3.47 7.69
C ILE A 140 14.65 -2.85 9.09
N GLY A 141 15.10 -3.61 10.09
CA GLY A 141 15.32 -3.15 11.45
C GLY A 141 16.77 -3.34 11.88
N PRO A 142 17.09 -3.17 13.17
CA PRO A 142 18.46 -3.30 13.70
C PRO A 142 19.11 -4.67 13.41
N ASP A 143 18.31 -5.73 13.37
CA ASP A 143 18.78 -7.11 13.22
C ASP A 143 18.69 -7.65 11.77
N GLY A 144 18.36 -6.79 10.79
CA GLY A 144 18.23 -7.16 9.38
C GLY A 144 16.81 -7.05 8.84
N THR A 145 16.51 -7.81 7.79
CA THR A 145 15.18 -7.76 7.15
C THR A 145 14.09 -8.36 8.03
N LEU A 146 12.89 -7.81 7.90
CA LEU A 146 11.72 -8.20 8.68
C LEU A 146 10.72 -8.92 7.78
N ASP A 147 10.08 -9.96 8.30
CA ASP A 147 9.01 -10.77 7.67
C ASP A 147 7.68 -10.65 8.42
N THR A 148 7.58 -9.67 9.31
CA THR A 148 6.43 -9.50 10.19
C THR A 148 5.36 -8.63 9.55
N THR A 149 4.09 -9.04 9.69
CA THR A 149 2.92 -8.25 9.29
C THR A 149 2.19 -7.75 10.52
N TYR A 150 1.91 -6.46 10.58
CA TYR A 150 1.09 -5.87 11.64
C TYR A 150 -0.11 -5.17 11.04
N LYS A 151 -1.20 -5.13 11.81
CA LYS A 151 -2.32 -4.22 11.57
C LYS A 151 -2.51 -3.28 12.73
N TYR A 152 -2.82 -2.02 12.44
CA TYR A 152 -3.21 -1.02 13.41
C TYR A 152 -4.67 -0.68 13.23
N HIS A 153 -5.46 -0.85 14.29
CA HIS A 153 -6.87 -0.45 14.32
C HIS A 153 -6.97 1.00 14.76
N ILE A 154 -7.46 1.88 13.88
CA ILE A 154 -7.39 3.33 14.07
C ILE A 154 -8.23 3.82 15.25
N GLU A 155 -9.48 3.37 15.34
CA GLU A 155 -10.38 3.79 16.42
C GLU A 155 -9.96 3.26 17.79
N LYS A 156 -9.53 2.00 17.85
CA LYS A 156 -9.06 1.37 19.11
C LYS A 156 -7.64 1.76 19.49
N GLN A 157 -6.92 2.41 18.58
CA GLN A 157 -5.52 2.78 18.70
C GLN A 157 -4.60 1.64 19.15
N GLN A 158 -4.76 0.47 18.49
CA GLN A 158 -4.11 -0.76 18.92
C GLN A 158 -3.46 -1.49 17.74
N TRP A 159 -2.21 -1.87 17.92
CA TRP A 159 -1.49 -2.77 17.02
C TRP A 159 -1.81 -4.24 17.33
N THR A 160 -1.82 -5.06 16.28
CA THR A 160 -1.96 -6.52 16.37
C THR A 160 -0.95 -7.15 15.42
N LEU A 161 -0.16 -8.09 15.93
CA LEU A 161 0.71 -8.93 15.12
C LEU A 161 -0.16 -9.97 14.40
N LEU A 162 -0.05 -10.04 13.08
CA LEU A 162 -0.78 -11.03 12.30
C LEU A 162 0.01 -12.34 12.25
N HIS A 163 -0.67 -13.43 12.60
CA HIS A 163 -0.15 -14.78 12.49
C HIS A 163 -0.80 -15.51 11.32
N PHE A 164 0.01 -16.20 10.55
CA PHE A 164 -0.44 -16.96 9.38
C PHE A 164 -0.18 -18.45 9.60
N ASN A 165 -1.10 -19.29 9.13
CA ASN A 165 -0.96 -20.75 9.19
C ASN A 165 -0.08 -21.32 8.07
N SER A 166 0.50 -20.45 7.23
CA SER A 166 1.42 -20.78 6.15
C SER A 166 2.84 -20.26 6.46
N PRO A 167 3.88 -20.74 5.75
CA PRO A 167 5.19 -20.11 5.82
C PRO A 167 5.06 -18.60 5.56
N LEU A 168 5.72 -17.81 6.40
CA LEU A 168 5.79 -16.37 6.20
C LEU A 168 6.60 -16.07 4.92
N PRO A 169 6.27 -15.01 4.19
CA PRO A 169 7.11 -14.55 3.11
C PRO A 169 8.48 -14.16 3.65
N ALA A 170 9.54 -14.36 2.87
CA ALA A 170 10.88 -13.92 3.26
C ALA A 170 10.90 -12.41 3.58
N GLY A 171 11.66 -12.07 4.61
CA GLY A 171 11.79 -10.69 5.06
C GLY A 171 12.45 -9.82 4.00
N ARG A 172 11.86 -8.65 3.73
CA ARG A 172 12.21 -7.83 2.57
C ARG A 172 12.01 -6.35 2.81
N LEU A 173 12.83 -5.54 2.15
CA LEU A 173 12.72 -4.09 2.07
C LEU A 173 12.42 -3.65 0.64
N ASP A 174 11.99 -2.40 0.45
CA ASP A 174 11.75 -1.77 -0.86
C ASP A 174 10.76 -2.54 -1.77
N HIS A 175 9.84 -3.28 -1.16
CA HIS A 175 8.72 -3.95 -1.82
C HIS A 175 7.52 -3.00 -1.92
N ALA A 176 6.49 -3.39 -2.67
CA ALA A 176 5.21 -2.68 -2.74
C ALA A 176 4.10 -3.48 -2.07
N MET A 177 3.10 -2.77 -1.51
CA MET A 177 1.85 -3.36 -1.02
C MET A 177 0.64 -2.65 -1.62
N CYS A 178 -0.42 -3.42 -1.91
CA CYS A 178 -1.72 -2.85 -2.28
C CYS A 178 -2.86 -3.76 -1.83
N VAL A 179 -4.07 -3.19 -1.77
CA VAL A 179 -5.30 -3.92 -1.50
C VAL A 179 -6.15 -3.93 -2.75
N ILE A 180 -6.59 -5.12 -3.17
CA ILE A 180 -7.45 -5.31 -4.35
C ILE A 180 -8.76 -5.99 -3.93
N PRO A 181 -9.94 -5.42 -4.25
CA PRO A 181 -11.21 -6.12 -4.07
C PRO A 181 -11.29 -7.31 -5.03
N TRP A 182 -11.62 -8.49 -4.53
CA TRP A 182 -11.76 -9.73 -5.28
C TRP A 182 -13.15 -10.32 -5.09
N ARG A 183 -13.89 -10.43 -6.19
CA ARG A 183 -15.21 -11.07 -6.22
C ARG A 183 -15.02 -12.57 -6.26
N ALA A 184 -15.37 -13.25 -5.18
CA ALA A 184 -15.43 -14.70 -5.15
C ALA A 184 -16.74 -15.15 -5.85
N GLY A 185 -16.69 -15.39 -7.15
CA GLY A 185 -17.85 -15.83 -7.96
C GLY A 185 -17.41 -16.71 -9.14
N ARG A 186 -17.97 -17.93 -9.20
CA ARG A 186 -17.74 -19.08 -10.11
C ARG A 186 -16.54 -18.96 -11.05
N SER A 187 -15.54 -19.83 -10.85
CA SER A 187 -14.55 -20.16 -11.88
C SER A 187 -15.26 -20.58 -13.17
N GLY A 188 -15.36 -19.67 -14.13
CA GLY A 188 -15.37 -20.07 -15.52
C GLY A 188 -14.03 -20.74 -15.73
N ALA A 189 -13.98 -22.06 -15.72
CA ALA A 189 -12.83 -22.80 -16.17
C ALA A 189 -12.56 -22.33 -17.61
N VAL A 190 -11.57 -21.44 -17.77
CA VAL A 190 -10.97 -21.20 -19.07
C VAL A 190 -10.17 -22.47 -19.34
N THR A 191 -10.84 -23.48 -19.88
CA THR A 191 -10.17 -24.58 -20.55
C THR A 191 -9.45 -23.96 -21.73
N TRP A 192 -8.13 -23.85 -21.63
CA TRP A 192 -7.29 -23.69 -22.80
C TRP A 192 -7.45 -24.99 -23.60
N GLU A 193 -8.39 -25.01 -24.53
CA GLU A 193 -8.41 -26.04 -25.56
C GLU A 193 -7.18 -25.80 -26.43
N ASP A 194 -6.22 -26.72 -26.34
CA ASP A 194 -5.11 -26.83 -27.26
C ASP A 194 -5.67 -26.92 -28.68
N GLU A 195 -5.52 -25.87 -29.50
CA GLU A 195 -5.68 -25.97 -30.95
C GLU A 195 -4.53 -26.78 -31.54
N ALA A 196 -4.58 -28.10 -31.33
CA ALA A 196 -3.79 -29.07 -32.05
C ALA A 196 -4.72 -29.83 -33.02
N GLY A 197 -4.94 -29.20 -34.17
CA GLY A 197 -5.24 -29.84 -35.46
C GLY A 197 -6.55 -30.62 -35.60
N LYS A 198 -7.36 -30.21 -36.58
CA LYS A 198 -7.83 -31.15 -37.61
C LYS A 198 -8.41 -30.47 -38.83
N GLU A 199 -7.95 -30.99 -39.96
CA GLU A 199 -8.47 -30.79 -41.30
C GLU A 199 -9.98 -31.07 -41.38
N SER A 200 -10.58 -30.32 -42.30
CA SER A 200 -11.92 -30.44 -42.84
C SER A 200 -12.30 -31.85 -43.28
N THR A 201 -13.46 -32.33 -42.83
CA THR A 201 -14.37 -33.12 -43.68
C THR A 201 -15.83 -32.85 -43.28
N MET A 202 -16.66 -32.61 -44.31
CA MET A 202 -18.09 -32.34 -44.20
C MET A 202 -18.90 -33.62 -43.97
N SER A 203 -20.00 -33.52 -43.21
CA SER A 203 -21.21 -34.33 -43.42
C SER A 203 -22.42 -33.71 -42.68
N ALA A 204 -23.59 -33.75 -43.33
CA ALA A 204 -24.85 -33.12 -42.94
C ALA A 204 -25.77 -34.08 -42.16
N GLY A 205 -26.66 -33.54 -41.32
CA GLY A 205 -27.77 -34.32 -40.73
C GLY A 205 -28.58 -33.62 -39.63
N ASP A 206 -29.60 -32.87 -40.03
CA ASP A 206 -30.99 -32.78 -39.51
C ASP A 206 -31.38 -32.95 -38.02
N LYS A 207 -32.20 -31.96 -37.59
CA LYS A 207 -33.43 -31.99 -36.74
C LYS A 207 -33.42 -31.57 -35.27
N ALA A 208 -34.47 -30.80 -34.98
CA ALA A 208 -34.84 -30.07 -33.78
C ALA A 208 -35.40 -30.92 -32.62
N GLY A 209 -35.33 -30.38 -31.40
CA GLY A 209 -36.00 -30.89 -30.20
C GLY A 209 -36.05 -29.83 -29.08
N ALA A 210 -37.17 -29.76 -28.36
CA ALA A 210 -37.68 -28.59 -27.64
C ALA A 210 -37.25 -28.45 -26.16
N LEU A 211 -37.36 -27.20 -25.68
CA LEU A 211 -37.75 -26.70 -24.34
C LEU A 211 -37.75 -27.65 -23.12
N GLN A 212 -37.06 -27.24 -22.06
CA GLN A 212 -37.66 -27.26 -20.71
C GLN A 212 -37.08 -26.19 -19.77
N ASN A 213 -38.00 -25.41 -19.20
CA ASN A 213 -37.81 -24.44 -18.11
C ASN A 213 -37.77 -25.16 -16.76
N SER A 214 -36.76 -24.86 -15.94
CA SER A 214 -36.73 -24.95 -14.46
C SER A 214 -35.29 -24.64 -14.06
N GLN A 215 -34.93 -23.82 -13.08
CA GLN A 215 -35.61 -23.27 -11.93
C GLN A 215 -34.73 -22.11 -11.43
N ASP A 216 -35.41 -21.18 -10.75
CA ASP A 216 -34.90 -20.11 -9.90
C ASP A 216 -33.70 -20.58 -9.03
N GLU A 217 -32.46 -20.23 -9.39
CA GLU A 217 -31.32 -20.23 -8.47
C GLU A 217 -31.09 -18.79 -8.01
N GLY A 218 -31.39 -18.53 -6.73
CA GLY A 218 -31.21 -17.24 -6.09
C GLY A 218 -29.83 -16.65 -6.37
N CYS A 219 -29.81 -15.34 -6.63
CA CYS A 219 -28.60 -14.56 -6.79
C CYS A 219 -27.77 -14.69 -5.51
N ALA A 220 -26.80 -15.60 -5.49
CA ALA A 220 -25.76 -15.61 -4.47
C ALA A 220 -25.07 -14.26 -4.59
N GLU A 221 -25.20 -13.40 -3.58
CA GLU A 221 -24.48 -12.14 -3.53
C GLU A 221 -23.00 -12.44 -3.72
N ASP A 222 -22.40 -11.87 -4.77
CA ASP A 222 -20.96 -11.92 -5.00
C ASP A 222 -20.26 -11.51 -3.70
N THR A 223 -19.66 -12.47 -3.00
CA THR A 223 -18.91 -12.15 -1.78
C THR A 223 -17.62 -11.47 -2.24
N VAL A 224 -17.53 -10.17 -2.00
CA VAL A 224 -16.30 -9.41 -2.23
C VAL A 224 -15.39 -9.57 -1.02
N VAL A 225 -14.29 -10.29 -1.20
CA VAL A 225 -13.18 -10.31 -0.24
C VAL A 225 -12.09 -9.36 -0.71
N HIS A 226 -11.09 -9.08 0.13
CA HIS A 226 -10.02 -8.16 -0.22
C HIS A 226 -8.66 -8.86 -0.12
N LEU A 227 -7.86 -8.71 -1.16
CA LEU A 227 -6.53 -9.28 -1.27
C LEU A 227 -5.51 -8.23 -0.85
N LEU A 228 -4.74 -8.51 0.20
CA LEU A 228 -3.53 -7.78 0.52
C LEU A 228 -2.37 -8.38 -0.25
N LEU A 229 -1.87 -7.67 -1.25
CA LEU A 229 -0.79 -8.11 -2.12
C LEU A 229 0.53 -7.48 -1.70
N ILE A 230 1.60 -8.25 -1.85
CA ILE A 230 2.99 -7.84 -1.64
C ILE A 230 3.78 -8.29 -2.86
N PHE A 231 4.54 -7.37 -3.46
CA PHE A 231 5.31 -7.67 -4.67
C PHE A 231 6.69 -7.03 -4.64
N GLY A 232 7.68 -7.77 -5.14
CA GLY A 232 9.06 -7.31 -5.27
C GLY A 232 9.80 -7.19 -3.94
N GLY A 233 10.70 -6.22 -3.90
CA GLY A 233 11.64 -6.00 -2.80
C GLY A 233 12.86 -6.91 -2.84
N MET A 234 13.72 -6.73 -1.85
CA MET A 234 14.98 -7.46 -1.75
C MET A 234 15.39 -7.67 -0.31
N ASP A 235 16.42 -8.50 -0.10
CA ASP A 235 17.11 -8.65 1.18
C ASP A 235 18.35 -7.74 1.30
N THR A 236 19.07 -7.84 2.42
CA THR A 236 20.31 -7.07 2.64
C THR A 236 21.51 -7.59 1.84
N GLN A 237 21.41 -8.75 1.20
CA GLN A 237 22.47 -9.33 0.35
C GLN A 237 22.30 -9.01 -1.13
N GLY A 238 21.21 -8.35 -1.51
CA GLY A 238 20.94 -8.01 -2.90
C GLY A 238 20.03 -9.02 -3.62
N GLU A 239 19.51 -10.03 -2.93
CA GLU A 239 18.58 -10.98 -3.53
C GLU A 239 17.23 -10.29 -3.77
N ILE A 240 16.85 -10.17 -5.04
CA ILE A 240 15.58 -9.56 -5.45
C ILE A 240 14.51 -10.64 -5.53
N TYR A 241 13.42 -10.44 -4.80
CA TYR A 241 12.28 -11.35 -4.83
C TYR A 241 11.42 -11.09 -6.06
N ARG A 242 11.03 -12.18 -6.74
CA ARG A 242 10.19 -12.17 -7.96
C ARG A 242 8.82 -12.81 -7.74
N ASP A 243 8.50 -13.10 -6.48
CA ASP A 243 7.22 -13.64 -6.06
C ASP A 243 6.15 -12.55 -5.95
N CYS A 244 4.90 -12.99 -5.91
CA CYS A 244 3.75 -12.18 -5.57
C CYS A 244 3.02 -12.88 -4.44
N VAL A 245 2.99 -12.25 -3.27
CA VAL A 245 2.44 -12.81 -2.04
C VAL A 245 1.07 -12.21 -1.81
N VAL A 246 0.12 -13.05 -1.40
CA VAL A 246 -1.25 -12.63 -1.15
C VAL A 246 -1.75 -13.14 0.19
N SER A 247 -2.47 -12.27 0.92
CA SER A 247 -3.31 -12.66 2.05
C SER A 247 -4.73 -12.15 1.84
N LEU A 248 -5.71 -12.87 2.38
CA LEU A 248 -7.06 -12.35 2.53
C LEU A 248 -7.11 -11.43 3.75
N ILE A 249 -7.82 -10.30 3.62
CA ILE A 249 -8.15 -9.39 4.71
C ILE A 249 -9.66 -9.13 4.73
N GLU A 250 -10.20 -8.97 5.93
CA GLU A 250 -11.63 -8.75 6.21
C GLU A 250 -11.85 -7.46 6.98
#